data_AF-R1EZY1-F1
#
_entry.id   AF-R1EZY1-F1
#
_cell.length_a   1.000
_cell.length_b   1.000
_cell.length_c   1.000
_cell.angle_alpha   90.00
_cell.angle_beta   90.00
_cell.angle_gamma   90.00
#
_symmetry.space_group_name_H-M   'P 1'
#
loop_
_entity.id
_entity.type
_entity.pdbx_description
1 polymer ?
#
loop_
_entity_poly.entity_id
_entity_poly.type
_entity_poly.pdbx_seq_one_letter_code
_entity_poly.pdbx_strand_id
1 'polypeptide(L)'
;EGYGVDTTAPLDLAITLDANITDDDVINAAEAGQQIPVSGTVTGEFKEGDIVTLTVNDKPFTGPVAADGRFTILVAGSDLAADTDRTIDASVTSHRTRRSGT
;
A
#
# COMPACT_ATOMS: atom_id res chain seq x y z
N GLU A 1 -4.08 6.06 -40.49
CA GLU A 1 -3.36 6.44 -39.26
C GLU A 1 -4.26 7.28 -38.34
N GLY A 2 -4.89 6.64 -37.36
CA GLY A 2 -5.69 7.32 -36.34
C GLY A 2 -4.92 7.33 -35.03
N TYR A 3 -4.46 8.50 -34.57
CA TYR A 3 -3.89 8.64 -33.24
C TYR A 3 -5.04 8.75 -32.24
N GLY A 4 -5.37 7.65 -31.58
CA GLY A 4 -6.18 7.69 -30.36
C GLY A 4 -5.36 8.32 -29.26
N VAL A 5 -5.67 9.56 -28.89
CA VAL A 5 -5.17 10.12 -27.64
C VAL A 5 -5.85 9.38 -26.50
N ASP A 6 -5.05 8.76 -25.65
CA ASP A 6 -5.52 8.08 -24.46
C ASP A 6 -6.10 9.11 -23.48
N THR A 7 -7.43 9.20 -23.44
CA THR A 7 -8.16 10.06 -22.50
C THR A 7 -8.65 9.28 -21.28
N THR A 8 -8.07 8.12 -20.94
CA THR A 8 -8.41 7.49 -19.67
C THR A 8 -8.09 8.48 -18.56
N ALA A 9 -9.12 8.84 -17.79
CA ALA A 9 -8.98 9.59 -16.55
C ALA A 9 -7.90 8.92 -15.67
N PRO A 10 -7.23 9.68 -14.78
CA PRO A 10 -6.18 9.13 -13.93
C PRO A 10 -6.66 7.83 -13.33
N LEU A 11 -5.85 6.77 -13.51
CA LEU A 11 -6.11 5.40 -13.03
C LEU A 11 -6.82 5.52 -11.67
N ASP A 12 -8.02 4.94 -11.53
CA ASP A 12 -8.84 4.93 -10.30
C ASP A 12 -8.18 4.10 -9.18
N LEU A 13 -6.87 4.19 -9.10
CA LEU A 13 -5.99 3.38 -8.31
C LEU A 13 -5.90 4.04 -6.93
N ALA A 14 -6.62 3.45 -5.98
CA ALA A 14 -6.71 3.97 -4.62
C ALA A 14 -6.27 2.91 -3.63
N ILE A 15 -5.56 3.36 -2.59
CA ILE A 15 -5.20 2.52 -1.44
C ILE A 15 -6.08 2.92 -0.26
N THR A 16 -6.59 1.94 0.45
CA THR A 16 -7.29 2.13 1.73
C THR A 16 -6.69 1.17 2.74
N LEU A 17 -6.10 1.71 3.81
CA LEU A 17 -5.65 0.90 4.95
C LEU A 17 -6.86 0.45 5.77
N ASP A 18 -6.76 -0.74 6.35
CA ASP A 18 -7.76 -1.20 7.30
C ASP A 18 -7.73 -0.32 8.56
N ALA A 19 -8.85 -0.28 9.27
CA ALA A 19 -8.93 0.47 10.52
C ALA A 19 -8.01 -0.15 11.58
N ASN A 20 -7.31 0.74 12.30
CA ASN A 20 -6.44 0.49 13.45
C ASN A 20 -5.25 -0.44 13.15
N ILE A 21 -4.03 0.08 13.28
CA ILE A 21 -2.80 -0.69 13.04
C ILE A 21 -2.56 -1.74 14.15
N THR A 22 -3.09 -1.48 15.35
CA THR A 22 -3.27 -2.40 16.48
C THR A 22 -4.69 -2.25 17.02
N ASP A 23 -5.15 -3.11 17.95
CA ASP A 23 -6.54 -3.10 18.45
C ASP A 23 -7.01 -1.73 18.99
N ASP A 24 -6.08 -0.88 19.41
CA ASP A 24 -6.32 0.46 19.98
C ASP A 24 -5.53 1.60 19.29
N ASP A 25 -4.86 1.32 18.17
CA ASP A 25 -4.00 2.28 17.44
C ASP A 25 -2.84 2.87 18.30
N VAL A 26 -2.44 2.15 19.35
CA VAL A 26 -1.30 2.48 20.22
C VAL A 26 -0.30 1.34 20.21
N ILE A 27 0.97 1.65 19.98
CA ILE A 27 2.05 0.67 20.11
C ILE A 27 2.52 0.62 21.57
N ASN A 28 2.30 -0.51 22.22
CA ASN A 28 2.81 -0.78 23.57
C ASN A 28 4.24 -1.37 23.54
N ALA A 29 4.86 -1.53 24.72
CA ALA A 29 6.24 -2.00 24.83
C ALA A 29 6.46 -3.44 24.32
N ALA A 30 5.42 -4.29 24.33
CA ALA A 30 5.50 -5.63 23.77
C ALA A 30 5.41 -5.60 22.24
N GLU A 31 4.49 -4.80 21.69
CA GLU A 31 4.29 -4.60 20.25
C GLU A 31 5.49 -3.92 19.60
N ALA A 32 6.14 -2.97 20.29
CA ALA A 32 7.35 -2.31 19.82
C ALA A 32 8.51 -3.29 19.55
N GLY A 33 8.49 -4.47 20.18
CA GLY A 33 9.47 -5.54 19.96
C GLY A 33 9.11 -6.54 18.86
N GLN A 34 7.98 -6.35 18.17
CA GLN A 34 7.42 -7.30 17.22
C GLN A 34 7.28 -6.71 15.81
N GLN A 35 6.99 -7.58 14.84
CA GLN A 35 6.51 -7.15 13.53
C GLN A 35 4.98 -7.05 13.57
N ILE A 36 4.47 -5.88 13.21
CA ILE A 36 3.05 -5.56 13.21
C ILE A 36 2.53 -5.65 11.76
N PRO A 37 1.48 -6.43 11.49
CA PRO A 37 0.89 -6.53 10.16
C PRO A 37 0.05 -5.28 9.85
N VAL A 38 0.47 -4.48 8.88
CA VAL A 38 -0.33 -3.39 8.31
C VAL A 38 -1.03 -3.91 7.07
N SER A 39 -2.36 -3.88 7.07
CA SER A 39 -3.16 -4.41 5.96
C SER A 39 -4.01 -3.33 5.29
N GLY A 40 -4.33 -3.56 4.03
CA GLY A 40 -5.19 -2.67 3.27
C GLY A 40 -5.64 -3.28 1.95
N THR A 41 -6.34 -2.45 1.17
CA THR A 41 -6.89 -2.82 -0.12
C THR A 41 -6.43 -1.82 -1.18
N VAL A 42 -6.04 -2.33 -2.33
CA VAL A 42 -5.87 -1.58 -3.58
C VAL A 42 -7.14 -1.76 -4.41
N THR A 43 -7.70 -0.66 -4.88
CA THR A 43 -8.87 -0.64 -5.77
C THR A 43 -8.51 0.00 -7.10
N GLY A 44 -9.36 -0.19 -8.13
CA GLY A 44 -9.12 0.31 -9.48
C GLY A 44 -8.28 -0.64 -10.34
N GLU A 45 -7.46 -0.08 -11.22
CA GLU A 45 -6.66 -0.85 -12.17
C GLU A 45 -5.33 -1.34 -11.55
N PHE A 46 -5.40 -2.41 -10.77
CA PHE A 46 -4.23 -3.13 -10.24
C PHE A 46 -4.09 -4.54 -10.84
N LYS A 47 -2.94 -5.17 -10.60
CA LYS A 47 -2.69 -6.59 -10.86
C LYS A 47 -2.15 -7.27 -9.61
N GLU A 48 -2.44 -8.56 -9.49
CA GLU A 48 -1.74 -9.42 -8.54
C GLU A 48 -0.22 -9.30 -8.78
N GLY A 49 0.52 -9.10 -7.69
CA GLY A 49 1.96 -8.90 -7.71
C GLY A 49 2.41 -7.45 -7.92
N ASP A 50 1.49 -6.49 -8.14
CA ASP A 50 1.83 -5.07 -8.02
C ASP A 50 2.40 -4.80 -6.62
N ILE A 51 3.34 -3.86 -6.50
CA ILE A 51 4.05 -3.62 -5.23
C ILE A 51 3.47 -2.41 -4.52
N VAL A 52 2.98 -2.61 -3.29
CA VAL A 52 2.64 -1.55 -2.35
C VAL A 52 3.89 -1.20 -1.55
N THR A 53 4.11 0.09 -1.35
CA THR A 53 5.12 0.66 -0.45
C THR A 53 4.40 1.46 0.63
N LEU A 54 4.63 1.09 1.89
CA LEU A 54 4.27 1.87 3.06
C LEU A 54 5.50 2.62 3.54
N THR A 55 5.37 3.91 3.84
CA THR A 55 6.41 4.69 4.52
C THR A 55 5.97 4.91 5.96
N VAL A 56 6.80 4.45 6.90
CA VAL A 56 6.59 4.61 8.35
C VAL A 56 7.89 5.11 8.95
N ASN A 57 7.85 6.21 9.71
CA ASN A 57 9.06 6.82 10.28
C ASN A 57 10.16 7.03 9.21
N ASP A 58 9.78 7.60 8.06
CA ASP A 58 10.63 7.81 6.87
C ASP A 58 11.25 6.54 6.25
N LYS A 59 10.80 5.35 6.65
CA LYS A 59 11.33 4.06 6.15
C LYS A 59 10.33 3.34 5.25
N PRO A 60 10.75 2.83 4.08
CA PRO A 60 9.89 2.08 3.19
C PRO A 60 9.77 0.61 3.61
N PHE A 61 8.55 0.09 3.60
CA PHE A 61 8.19 -1.31 3.76
C PHE A 61 7.35 -1.74 2.57
N THR A 62 7.61 -2.90 1.98
CA THR A 62 6.96 -3.30 0.73
C THR A 62 6.30 -4.67 0.81
N GLY A 63 5.27 -4.85 -0.02
CA GLY A 63 4.58 -6.13 -0.17
C GLY A 63 3.76 -6.20 -1.45
N PRO A 64 3.48 -7.42 -1.95
CA PRO A 64 2.69 -7.61 -3.14
C PRO A 64 1.19 -7.40 -2.85
N VAL A 65 0.47 -6.90 -3.86
CA VAL A 65 -1.00 -6.95 -3.92
C VAL A 65 -1.42 -8.35 -4.32
N ALA A 66 -2.34 -8.95 -3.57
CA ALA A 66 -2.94 -10.24 -3.88
C ALA A 66 -4.00 -10.12 -4.99
N ALA A 67 -4.48 -11.25 -5.51
CA ALA A 67 -5.46 -11.30 -6.60
C ALA A 67 -6.79 -10.60 -6.29
N ASP A 68 -7.15 -10.53 -5.01
CA ASP A 68 -8.36 -9.86 -4.49
C ASP A 68 -8.14 -8.37 -4.17
N GLY A 69 -6.93 -7.84 -4.44
CA GLY A 69 -6.56 -6.45 -4.15
C GLY A 69 -6.04 -6.21 -2.74
N ARG A 70 -5.95 -7.25 -1.91
CA ARG A 70 -5.48 -7.13 -0.53
C ARG A 70 -3.96 -7.12 -0.45
N PHE A 71 -3.42 -6.43 0.54
CA PHE A 71 -2.01 -6.56 0.91
C PHE A 71 -1.88 -6.60 2.43
N THR A 72 -0.80 -7.23 2.89
CA THR A 72 -0.34 -7.16 4.27
C THR A 72 1.18 -6.98 4.24
N ILE A 73 1.66 -5.94 4.91
CA ILE A 73 3.07 -5.59 5.00
C ILE A 73 3.46 -5.58 6.48
N LEU A 74 4.53 -6.29 6.82
CA LEU A 74 5.05 -6.31 8.17
C LEU A 74 5.91 -5.07 8.42
N VAL A 75 5.53 -4.28 9.41
CA VAL A 75 6.24 -3.09 9.86
C VAL A 75 6.79 -3.35 11.26
N ALA A 76 8.02 -2.95 11.55
CA ALA A 76 8.54 -3.09 12.91
C ALA A 76 7.77 -2.18 13.87
N GLY A 77 7.30 -2.73 14.99
CA GLY A 77 6.60 -1.94 16.00
C GLY A 77 7.45 -0.79 16.55
N SER A 78 8.78 -0.95 16.58
CA SER A 78 9.70 0.12 16.95
C SER A 78 9.66 1.31 15.97
N ASP A 79 9.41 1.07 14.68
CA ASP A 79 9.29 2.14 13.69
C ASP A 79 7.92 2.82 13.80
N LEU A 80 6.84 2.06 14.02
CA LEU A 80 5.52 2.63 14.32
C LEU A 80 5.53 3.48 15.61
N ALA A 81 6.23 3.02 16.65
CA ALA A 81 6.36 3.76 17.91
C ALA A 81 7.22 5.02 17.79
N ALA A 82 8.20 5.01 16.88
CA ALA A 82 9.07 6.15 16.62
C ALA A 82 8.43 7.17 15.66
N ASP A 83 7.35 6.80 14.97
CA ASP A 83 6.67 7.65 14.01
C ASP A 83 5.91 8.79 14.70
N THR A 84 6.48 9.99 14.65
CA THR A 84 5.98 11.12 15.45
C THR A 84 4.71 11.76 14.90
N ASP A 85 4.49 11.69 13.60
CA ASP A 85 3.30 12.24 12.94
C ASP A 85 2.13 11.26 12.88
N ARG A 86 2.38 9.99 13.24
CA ARG A 86 1.42 8.88 13.26
C ARG A 86 0.72 8.68 11.91
N THR A 87 1.42 8.97 10.82
CA THR A 87 0.88 8.87 9.46
C THR A 87 1.62 7.78 8.70
N ILE A 88 0.88 6.85 8.10
CA ILE A 88 1.45 5.86 7.18
C ILE A 88 1.14 6.30 5.76
N ASP A 89 2.17 6.70 5.02
CA ASP A 89 2.02 6.98 3.59
C ASP A 89 2.02 5.68 2.80
N ALA A 90 1.04 5.49 1.92
CA ALA A 90 0.95 4.33 1.07
C ALA A 90 0.99 4.71 -0.41
N SER A 91 1.76 3.96 -1.19
CA SER A 91 1.79 4.07 -2.65
C SER A 91 1.87 2.70 -3.29
N VAL A 92 1.45 2.58 -4.54
CA VAL A 92 1.49 1.31 -5.28
C VAL A 92 2.05 1.56 -6.68
N THR A 93 2.96 0.69 -7.08
CA THR A 93 3.54 0.71 -8.43
C THR A 93 2.88 -0.37 -9.26
N SER A 94 2.00 0.03 -10.19
CA SER A 94 1.30 -0.91 -11.06
C SER A 94 2.11 -1.29 -12.29
N HIS A 95 2.19 -2.58 -12.59
CA HIS A 95 2.85 -3.09 -13.78
C HIS A 95 1.85 -3.12 -14.96
N ARG A 96 1.52 -1.94 -15.47
CA ARG A 96 0.66 -1.78 -16.66
C ARG A 96 1.40 -2.30 -17.89
N THR A 97 0.97 -3.45 -18.42
CA THR A 97 1.23 -3.78 -19.82
C THR A 97 0.17 -3.06 -20.64
N ARG A 98 0.52 -1.92 -21.25
CA ARG A 98 -0.34 -1.25 -22.23
C ARG A 98 -0.60 -2.25 -23.37
N ARG A 99 -1.78 -2.89 -23.43
CA ARG A 99 -2.23 -3.49 -24.69
C ARG A 99 -2.67 -2.35 -25.59
N SER A 100 -1.78 -1.95 -26.50
CA SER A 100 -2.18 -1.18 -27.67
C SER A 100 -3.11 -2.08 -28.49
N GLY A 101 -4.38 -1.72 -28.56
CA GLY A 101 -5.36 -2.35 -29.46
C GLY A 101 -5.03 -2.04 -30.92
N THR A 102 -5.35 -3.01 -31.78
CA THR A 102 -5.07 -3.12 -33.23
C THR A 102 -5.69 -2.00 -34.07
#